data_AF-A0A7K7YNU8-F1
#
_entry.id   AF-A0A7K7YNU8-F1
#
_cell.length_a   1.000
_cell.length_b   1.000
_cell.length_c   1.000
_cell.angle_alpha   90.00
_cell.angle_beta   90.00
_cell.angle_gamma   90.00
#
_symmetry.space_group_name_H-M   'P 1'
#
loop_
_entity.id
_entity.type
_entity.pdbx_description
1 polymer ?
#
loop_
_entity_poly.entity_id
_entity_poly.type
_entity_poly.pdbx_seq_one_letter_code
_entity_poly.pdbx_strand_id
1 'polypeptide(L)'
;VVTVNCARIIHGNQIATNGVVHVVDRVLTAVGNTIQDFIEVEDDLSSFRAPAITSGVMDILGRPGHYTLFAPTNEAFQRLPRGVLERIMSDKVASEALVKFHILNTLQCSEAITGGAVYETLEGNTVEVGCDGESLTVNGVKMVKRKDIVTSNGVIHLIDQVLIPDSAKQVIELGGAQQTTFTDLVEQLGLASSL
;
A
#
# COMPACT_ATOMS: atom_id res chain seq x y z
N VAL A 1 -18.29 -0.26 -10.71
CA VAL A 1 -18.62 0.84 -9.78
C VAL A 1 -18.14 2.15 -10.40
N VAL A 2 -18.83 3.27 -10.21
CA VAL A 2 -18.37 4.61 -10.64
C VAL A 2 -18.14 5.47 -9.42
N THR A 3 -17.01 6.17 -9.38
CA THR A 3 -16.61 7.04 -8.27
C THR A 3 -16.21 8.43 -8.77
N VAL A 4 -16.47 9.46 -7.96
CA VAL A 4 -15.99 10.83 -8.15
C VAL A 4 -15.16 11.20 -6.93
N ASN A 5 -13.85 11.44 -7.10
CA ASN A 5 -12.90 11.61 -5.99
C ASN A 5 -13.05 10.51 -4.92
N CYS A 6 -13.11 9.24 -5.36
CA CYS A 6 -13.39 8.07 -4.53
C CYS A 6 -14.74 8.03 -3.78
N ALA A 7 -15.61 9.02 -3.96
CA ALA A 7 -17.00 8.94 -3.53
C ALA A 7 -17.82 8.13 -4.54
N ARG A 8 -18.48 7.06 -4.10
CA ARG A 8 -19.27 6.18 -4.98
C ARG A 8 -20.59 6.84 -5.37
N ILE A 9 -20.94 6.76 -6.65
CA ILE A 9 -22.28 7.11 -7.10
C ILE A 9 -23.24 5.99 -6.68
N ILE A 10 -24.21 6.32 -5.82
CA ILE A 10 -25.28 5.44 -5.34
C ILE A 10 -26.43 5.41 -6.35
N HIS A 11 -26.86 6.59 -6.81
CA HIS A 11 -27.94 6.74 -7.79
C HIS A 11 -27.50 7.72 -8.87
N GLY A 12 -27.30 7.22 -10.10
CA GLY A 12 -26.89 8.04 -11.23
C GLY A 12 -28.03 8.40 -12.18
N ASN A 13 -27.76 9.36 -13.06
CA ASN A 13 -28.57 9.68 -14.25
C ASN A 13 -30.01 10.14 -13.95
N GLN A 14 -30.22 10.88 -12.85
CA GLN A 14 -31.53 11.47 -12.57
C GLN A 14 -31.69 12.76 -13.37
N ILE A 15 -32.44 12.70 -14.47
CA ILE A 15 -32.63 13.83 -15.38
C ILE A 15 -33.59 14.85 -14.75
N ALA A 16 -33.18 16.12 -14.76
CA ALA A 16 -33.98 17.27 -14.38
C ALA A 16 -34.17 18.22 -15.58
N THR A 17 -35.12 19.14 -15.48
CA THR A 17 -35.43 20.11 -16.55
C THR A 17 -34.24 20.96 -17.00
N ASN A 18 -33.22 21.09 -16.15
CA ASN A 18 -32.05 21.94 -16.35
C ASN A 18 -30.72 21.23 -15.98
N GLY A 19 -30.69 19.89 -15.94
CA GLY A 19 -29.47 19.17 -15.60
C GLY A 19 -29.65 17.69 -15.31
N VAL A 20 -28.66 17.13 -14.61
CA VAL A 20 -28.65 15.73 -14.17
C VAL A 20 -28.14 15.66 -12.73
N VAL A 21 -28.72 14.77 -11.93
CA VAL A 21 -28.32 14.52 -10.54
C VAL A 21 -27.69 13.14 -10.42
N HIS A 22 -26.55 13.09 -9.74
CA HIS A 22 -25.89 11.88 -9.28
C HIS A 22 -25.74 11.96 -7.76
N VAL A 23 -26.34 11.01 -7.04
CA VAL A 23 -26.24 10.89 -5.58
C VAL A 23 -24.95 10.16 -5.24
N VAL A 24 -24.11 10.75 -4.41
CA VAL A 24 -22.83 10.18 -3.95
C VAL A 24 -22.89 9.77 -2.48
N ASP A 25 -22.02 8.85 -2.07
CA ASP A 25 -21.98 8.28 -0.71
C ASP A 25 -21.33 9.21 0.34
N ARG A 26 -20.56 10.22 -0.08
CA ARG A 26 -19.90 11.18 0.81
C ARG A 26 -19.74 12.56 0.17
N VAL A 27 -19.54 13.57 1.01
CA VAL A 27 -19.24 14.94 0.59
C VAL A 27 -17.85 14.98 -0.04
N LEU A 28 -17.73 15.63 -1.20
CA LEU A 28 -16.46 15.81 -1.88
C LEU A 28 -15.62 16.89 -1.17
N THR A 29 -14.35 16.60 -0.96
CA THR A 29 -13.36 17.60 -0.53
C THR A 29 -12.52 18.04 -1.71
N ALA A 30 -11.87 19.21 -1.57
CA ALA A 30 -10.83 19.61 -2.51
C ALA A 30 -9.75 18.51 -2.55
N VAL A 31 -9.29 18.18 -3.75
CA VAL A 31 -8.23 17.18 -3.92
C VAL A 31 -6.93 17.78 -3.38
N GLY A 32 -6.18 16.97 -2.62
CA GLY A 32 -4.88 17.37 -2.11
C GLY A 32 -3.86 17.62 -3.23
N ASN A 33 -2.65 18.01 -2.83
CA ASN A 33 -1.51 18.05 -3.75
C ASN A 33 -1.11 16.62 -4.17
N THR A 34 0.10 16.40 -4.67
CA THR A 34 0.55 15.07 -5.12
C THR A 34 0.72 14.10 -3.96
N ILE A 35 0.88 12.80 -4.25
CA ILE A 35 1.26 11.80 -3.23
C ILE A 35 2.59 12.19 -2.55
N GLN A 36 3.56 12.69 -3.32
CA GLN A 36 4.83 13.18 -2.76
C GLN A 36 4.59 14.28 -1.71
N ASP A 37 3.81 15.30 -2.07
CA ASP A 37 3.53 16.43 -1.17
C ASP A 37 2.83 15.97 0.12
N PHE A 38 1.94 14.97 0.03
CA PHE A 38 1.30 14.39 1.20
C PHE A 38 2.30 13.67 2.11
N ILE A 39 3.18 12.83 1.55
CA ILE A 39 4.23 12.13 2.31
C ILE A 39 5.17 13.12 3.00
N GLU A 40 5.44 14.28 2.38
CA GLU A 40 6.33 15.33 2.89
C GLU A 40 5.79 16.12 4.10
N VAL A 41 4.47 16.11 4.31
CA VAL A 41 3.85 16.85 5.43
C VAL A 41 3.22 15.94 6.48
N GLU A 42 2.96 14.68 6.16
CA GLU A 42 2.36 13.73 7.11
C GLU A 42 3.42 13.13 8.05
N ASP A 43 3.34 13.48 9.34
CA ASP A 43 4.29 13.05 10.37
C ASP A 43 4.30 11.53 10.57
N ASP A 44 3.12 10.90 10.43
CA ASP A 44 2.91 9.45 10.53
C ASP A 44 3.59 8.65 9.40
N LEU A 45 4.09 9.33 8.36
CA LEU A 45 4.80 8.72 7.24
C LEU A 45 6.31 9.02 7.21
N SER A 46 6.86 9.63 8.26
CA SER A 46 8.29 9.95 8.34
C SER A 46 9.21 8.72 8.16
N SER A 47 8.82 7.55 8.68
CA SER A 47 9.58 6.30 8.51
C SER A 47 9.55 5.77 7.07
N PHE A 48 8.48 6.04 6.32
CA PHE A 48 8.37 5.68 4.89
C PHE A 48 9.10 6.68 3.99
N ARG A 49 9.14 7.97 4.39
CA ARG A 49 9.73 9.05 3.60
C ARG A 49 11.21 8.82 3.31
N ALA A 50 11.99 8.41 4.31
CA ALA A 50 13.43 8.18 4.15
C ALA A 50 13.76 7.15 3.05
N PRO A 51 13.23 5.90 3.09
CA PRO A 51 13.45 4.95 2.01
C PRO A 51 12.87 5.40 0.66
N ALA A 52 11.74 6.11 0.65
CA ALA A 52 11.16 6.62 -0.58
C ALA A 52 12.08 7.65 -1.28
N ILE A 53 12.79 8.48 -0.51
CA ILE A 53 13.80 9.41 -1.05
C ILE A 53 15.00 8.61 -1.58
N THR A 54 15.55 7.70 -0.80
CA THR A 54 16.77 6.95 -1.19
C THR A 54 16.57 6.04 -2.40
N SER A 55 15.36 5.51 -2.57
CA SER A 55 14.98 4.68 -3.73
C SER A 55 14.61 5.49 -4.98
N GLY A 56 14.53 6.82 -4.89
CA GLY A 56 14.11 7.69 -6.00
C GLY A 56 12.61 7.62 -6.32
N VAL A 57 11.81 6.96 -5.47
CA VAL A 57 10.38 6.81 -5.67
C VAL A 57 9.61 8.10 -5.39
N MET A 58 10.12 9.00 -4.55
CA MET A 58 9.49 10.30 -4.31
C MET A 58 9.28 11.08 -5.63
N ASP A 59 10.27 11.07 -6.53
CA ASP A 59 10.15 11.72 -7.84
C ASP A 59 9.06 11.11 -8.73
N ILE A 60 8.78 9.81 -8.58
CA ILE A 60 7.69 9.12 -9.29
C ILE A 60 6.35 9.58 -8.70
N LEU A 61 6.26 9.62 -7.37
CA LEU A 61 5.04 10.00 -6.64
C LEU A 61 4.71 11.49 -6.72
N GLY A 62 5.61 12.33 -7.22
CA GLY A 62 5.35 13.74 -7.56
C GLY A 62 4.91 13.97 -9.01
N ARG A 63 5.07 12.99 -9.90
CA ARG A 63 4.71 13.14 -11.31
C ARG A 63 3.21 12.93 -11.56
N PRO A 64 2.66 13.54 -12.63
CA PRO A 64 1.30 13.22 -13.08
C PRO A 64 1.15 11.73 -13.35
N GLY A 65 0.02 11.16 -12.91
CA GLY A 65 -0.26 9.74 -13.03
C GLY A 65 -1.52 9.33 -12.28
N HIS A 66 -1.74 8.02 -12.21
CA HIS A 66 -2.85 7.41 -11.47
C HIS A 66 -2.31 6.29 -10.60
N TYR A 67 -1.85 6.66 -9.41
CA TYR A 67 -1.23 5.73 -8.48
C TYR A 67 -2.18 5.33 -7.35
N THR A 68 -1.95 4.15 -6.79
CA THR A 68 -2.43 3.79 -5.45
C THR A 68 -1.23 3.53 -4.57
N LEU A 69 -1.11 4.25 -3.46
CA LEU A 69 -0.08 4.02 -2.46
C LEU A 69 -0.72 3.40 -1.21
N PHE A 70 -0.27 2.21 -0.83
CA PHE A 70 -0.51 1.67 0.50
C PHE A 70 0.60 2.16 1.43
N ALA A 71 0.42 3.30 2.09
CA ALA A 71 1.49 3.94 2.86
C ALA A 71 1.60 3.35 4.28
N PRO A 72 2.70 2.66 4.62
CA PRO A 72 2.89 2.15 5.97
C PRO A 72 3.19 3.30 6.95
N THR A 73 2.42 3.33 8.03
CA THR A 73 2.61 4.27 9.13
C THR A 73 3.89 3.99 9.91
N ASN A 74 4.37 4.96 10.69
CA ASN A 74 5.49 4.76 11.61
C ASN A 74 5.27 3.56 12.55
N GLU A 75 4.04 3.36 13.02
CA GLU A 75 3.67 2.19 13.82
C GLU A 75 3.87 0.87 13.06
N ALA A 76 3.59 0.84 11.76
CA ALA A 76 3.83 -0.33 10.92
C ALA A 76 5.32 -0.71 10.90
N PHE A 77 6.21 0.27 10.78
CA PHE A 77 7.66 0.05 10.84
C PHE A 77 8.13 -0.40 12.22
N GLN A 78 7.54 0.13 13.30
CA GLN A 78 7.87 -0.26 14.68
C GLN A 78 7.49 -1.72 15.00
N ARG A 79 6.51 -2.29 14.27
CA ARG A 79 6.11 -3.69 14.42
C ARG A 79 7.05 -4.68 13.73
N LEU A 80 7.99 -4.19 12.92
CA LEU A 80 8.97 -5.06 12.28
C LEU A 80 9.89 -5.71 13.32
N PRO A 81 10.29 -6.99 13.13
CA PRO A 81 11.29 -7.61 13.98
C PRO A 81 12.59 -6.80 13.97
N ARG A 82 13.28 -6.78 15.13
CA ARG A 82 14.50 -6.01 15.31
C ARG A 82 15.56 -6.42 14.26
N GLY A 83 16.17 -5.43 13.62
CA GLY A 83 17.22 -5.63 12.62
C GLY A 83 16.71 -5.87 11.18
N VAL A 84 15.43 -6.24 10.97
CA VAL A 84 14.87 -6.44 9.63
C VAL A 84 14.88 -5.13 8.83
N LEU A 85 14.40 -4.05 9.44
CA LEU A 85 14.39 -2.74 8.78
C LEU A 85 15.80 -2.28 8.44
N GLU A 86 16.73 -2.33 9.40
CA GLU A 86 18.13 -1.95 9.18
C GLU A 86 18.77 -2.75 8.04
N ARG A 87 18.54 -4.07 8.00
CA ARG A 87 19.00 -4.95 6.93
C ARG A 87 18.45 -4.51 5.58
N ILE A 88 17.13 -4.35 5.44
CA ILE A 88 16.51 -3.96 4.18
C ILE A 88 17.00 -2.58 3.75
N MET A 89 17.12 -1.62 4.67
CA MET A 89 17.59 -0.26 4.38
C MET A 89 19.07 -0.22 3.97
N SER A 90 19.89 -1.15 4.45
CA SER A 90 21.32 -1.24 4.11
C SER A 90 21.57 -1.79 2.70
N ASP A 91 20.59 -2.49 2.11
CA ASP A 91 20.64 -3.00 0.75
C ASP A 91 19.76 -2.11 -0.15
N LYS A 92 20.40 -1.42 -1.10
CA LYS A 92 19.70 -0.53 -2.03
C LYS A 92 18.62 -1.27 -2.83
N VAL A 93 18.88 -2.50 -3.27
CA VAL A 93 17.94 -3.29 -4.08
C VAL A 93 16.74 -3.69 -3.24
N ALA A 94 16.98 -4.19 -2.02
CA ALA A 94 15.90 -4.58 -1.11
C ALA A 94 15.05 -3.39 -0.67
N SER A 95 15.68 -2.25 -0.35
CA SER A 95 14.98 -1.02 0.02
C SER A 95 14.13 -0.46 -1.13
N GLU A 96 14.67 -0.46 -2.36
CA GLU A 96 13.91 -0.04 -3.55
C GLU A 96 12.73 -0.97 -3.83
N ALA A 97 12.93 -2.28 -3.74
CA ALA A 97 11.86 -3.27 -3.87
C ALA A 97 10.78 -3.06 -2.79
N LEU A 98 11.17 -2.85 -1.53
CA LEU A 98 10.24 -2.59 -0.43
C LEU A 98 9.32 -1.41 -0.75
N VAL A 99 9.87 -0.26 -1.13
CA VAL A 99 9.05 0.93 -1.40
C VAL A 99 8.14 0.73 -2.60
N LYS A 100 8.66 0.17 -3.70
CA LYS A 100 7.88 -0.06 -4.92
C LYS A 100 6.75 -1.06 -4.73
N PHE A 101 6.91 -2.03 -3.82
CA PHE A 101 5.88 -3.04 -3.53
C PHE A 101 4.63 -2.44 -2.87
N HIS A 102 4.71 -1.22 -2.33
CA HIS A 102 3.56 -0.51 -1.76
C HIS A 102 2.77 0.31 -2.79
N ILE A 103 3.18 0.32 -4.07
CA ILE A 103 2.64 1.23 -5.09
C ILE A 103 2.05 0.44 -6.25
N LEU A 104 0.81 0.76 -6.61
CA LEU A 104 0.17 0.30 -7.84
C LEU A 104 0.19 1.41 -8.89
N ASN A 105 0.37 1.04 -10.16
CA ASN A 105 0.27 1.98 -11.29
C ASN A 105 -1.18 2.16 -11.81
N THR A 106 -2.16 1.94 -10.93
CA THR A 106 -3.58 2.16 -11.19
C THR A 106 -4.22 2.79 -9.96
N LEU A 107 -5.28 3.57 -10.16
CA LEU A 107 -6.04 4.21 -9.07
C LEU A 107 -7.13 3.26 -8.58
N GLN A 108 -7.05 2.86 -7.31
CA GLN A 108 -7.96 1.93 -6.66
C GLN A 108 -8.60 2.60 -5.43
N CYS A 109 -9.77 3.22 -5.63
CA CYS A 109 -10.60 3.71 -4.54
C CYS A 109 -11.19 2.54 -3.76
N SER A 110 -11.37 2.68 -2.45
CA SER A 110 -11.88 1.60 -1.61
C SER A 110 -13.27 1.12 -2.03
N GLU A 111 -14.15 2.05 -2.44
CA GLU A 111 -15.50 1.72 -2.93
C GLU A 111 -15.52 1.00 -4.29
N ALA A 112 -14.41 1.04 -5.05
CA ALA A 112 -14.30 0.30 -6.30
C ALA A 112 -13.97 -1.18 -6.09
N ILE A 113 -13.45 -1.53 -4.90
CA ILE A 113 -13.09 -2.90 -4.53
C ILE A 113 -14.32 -3.60 -3.96
N THR A 114 -14.97 -4.41 -4.79
CA THR A 114 -16.18 -5.18 -4.42
C THR A 114 -15.89 -6.65 -4.14
N GLY A 115 -14.63 -7.07 -4.21
CA GLY A 115 -14.16 -8.44 -4.03
C GLY A 115 -12.63 -8.50 -4.14
N GLY A 116 -12.04 -9.66 -3.85
CA GLY A 116 -10.59 -9.87 -3.98
C GLY A 116 -10.14 -9.79 -5.43
N ALA A 117 -9.13 -8.96 -5.70
CA ALA A 117 -8.48 -8.84 -6.99
C ALA A 117 -6.96 -8.71 -6.82
N VAL A 118 -6.21 -9.21 -7.79
CA VAL A 118 -4.75 -9.20 -7.77
C VAL A 118 -4.25 -8.04 -8.62
N TYR A 119 -3.34 -7.24 -8.06
CA TYR A 119 -2.76 -6.08 -8.72
C TYR A 119 -1.24 -6.19 -8.75
N GLU A 120 -0.65 -5.87 -9.90
CA GLU A 120 0.80 -5.73 -10.03
C GLU A 120 1.28 -4.45 -9.37
N THR A 121 2.32 -4.57 -8.55
CA THR A 121 2.98 -3.43 -7.89
C THR A 121 4.09 -2.87 -8.79
N LEU A 122 4.64 -1.70 -8.47
CA LEU A 122 5.81 -1.18 -9.18
C LEU A 122 7.08 -2.02 -8.96
N GLU A 123 7.09 -2.92 -7.97
CA GLU A 123 8.20 -3.85 -7.76
C GLU A 123 8.14 -5.03 -8.76
N GLY A 124 6.95 -5.33 -9.29
CA GLY A 124 6.70 -6.36 -10.28
C GLY A 124 5.94 -7.57 -9.73
N ASN A 125 6.05 -7.87 -8.42
CA ASN A 125 5.18 -8.86 -7.79
C ASN A 125 3.79 -8.26 -7.52
N THR A 126 2.85 -9.15 -7.21
CA THR A 126 1.44 -8.78 -7.03
C THR A 126 1.03 -8.71 -5.56
N VAL A 127 0.01 -7.90 -5.30
CA VAL A 127 -0.74 -7.87 -4.03
C VAL A 127 -2.20 -8.18 -4.29
N GLU A 128 -2.82 -8.93 -3.39
CA GLU A 128 -4.27 -9.12 -3.41
C GLU A 128 -4.91 -7.98 -2.63
N VAL A 129 -5.80 -7.23 -3.26
CA VAL A 129 -6.60 -6.19 -2.62
C VAL A 129 -8.05 -6.64 -2.63
N GLY A 130 -8.67 -6.68 -1.46
CA GLY A 130 -10.04 -7.13 -1.28
C GLY A 130 -10.78 -6.30 -0.25
N CYS A 131 -11.93 -6.80 0.17
CA CYS A 131 -12.73 -6.20 1.23
C CYS A 131 -13.37 -7.28 2.09
N ASP A 132 -13.48 -7.01 3.39
CA ASP A 132 -14.31 -7.78 4.32
C ASP A 132 -15.21 -6.80 5.08
N GLY A 133 -16.48 -6.77 4.67
CA GLY A 133 -17.42 -5.70 5.02
C GLY A 133 -16.95 -4.36 4.44
N GLU A 134 -16.89 -3.34 5.28
CA GLU A 134 -16.42 -1.99 4.89
C GLU A 134 -14.89 -1.83 4.95
N SER A 135 -14.19 -2.84 5.47
CA SER A 135 -12.73 -2.82 5.66
C SER A 135 -12.03 -3.32 4.40
N LEU A 136 -11.14 -2.50 3.85
CA LEU A 136 -10.25 -2.91 2.77
C LEU A 136 -9.21 -3.91 3.34
N THR A 137 -8.94 -4.97 2.60
CA THR A 137 -7.93 -5.98 2.93
C THR A 137 -6.80 -5.92 1.91
N VAL A 138 -5.58 -6.16 2.39
CA VAL A 138 -4.38 -6.33 1.56
C VAL A 138 -3.77 -7.68 1.93
N ASN A 139 -3.58 -8.57 0.95
CA ASN A 139 -3.20 -9.97 1.13
C ASN A 139 -4.07 -10.69 2.18
N GLY A 140 -5.38 -10.43 2.16
CA GLY A 140 -6.35 -10.99 3.10
C GLY A 140 -6.33 -10.38 4.51
N VAL A 141 -5.47 -9.41 4.79
CA VAL A 141 -5.33 -8.80 6.13
C VAL A 141 -5.99 -7.42 6.19
N LYS A 142 -6.77 -7.17 7.24
CA LYS A 142 -7.41 -5.86 7.54
C LYS A 142 -6.41 -4.86 8.13
N MET A 143 -5.43 -4.44 7.33
CA MET A 143 -4.36 -3.54 7.78
C MET A 143 -4.62 -2.06 7.49
N VAL A 144 -5.62 -1.73 6.68
CA VAL A 144 -5.90 -0.35 6.25
C VAL A 144 -6.59 0.42 7.38
N LYS A 145 -5.94 1.48 7.88
CA LYS A 145 -6.45 2.34 8.97
C LYS A 145 -7.22 3.55 8.48
N ARG A 146 -6.75 4.15 7.39
CA ARG A 146 -7.36 5.33 6.77
C ARG A 146 -7.32 5.13 5.26
N LYS A 147 -8.49 5.12 4.63
CA LYS A 147 -8.67 4.86 3.21
C LYS A 147 -9.08 6.13 2.46
N ASP A 148 -8.90 6.13 1.15
CA ASP A 148 -9.37 7.16 0.21
C ASP A 148 -8.82 8.57 0.48
N ILE A 149 -7.53 8.70 0.80
CA ILE A 149 -6.88 10.01 0.81
C ILE A 149 -6.56 10.39 -0.63
N VAL A 150 -7.42 11.22 -1.23
CA VAL A 150 -7.35 11.57 -2.66
C VAL A 150 -6.33 12.70 -2.89
N THR A 151 -5.41 12.45 -3.80
CA THR A 151 -4.36 13.39 -4.26
C THR A 151 -4.54 13.70 -5.75
N SER A 152 -3.80 14.69 -6.25
CA SER A 152 -3.92 15.11 -7.66
C SER A 152 -3.46 14.04 -8.66
N ASN A 153 -2.65 13.08 -8.23
CA ASN A 153 -2.08 12.01 -9.05
C ASN A 153 -2.37 10.59 -8.51
N GLY A 154 -3.33 10.43 -7.59
CA GLY A 154 -3.67 9.11 -7.08
C GLY A 154 -4.50 9.09 -5.80
N VAL A 155 -4.40 7.97 -5.10
CA VAL A 155 -5.04 7.73 -3.81
C VAL A 155 -4.07 7.06 -2.84
N ILE A 156 -4.13 7.47 -1.57
CA ILE A 156 -3.33 6.88 -0.50
C ILE A 156 -4.26 6.15 0.48
N HIS A 157 -3.84 4.95 0.86
CA HIS A 157 -4.44 4.16 1.94
C HIS A 157 -3.37 3.93 3.01
N LEU A 158 -3.56 4.44 4.23
CA LEU A 158 -2.63 4.21 5.33
C LEU A 158 -2.78 2.80 5.87
N ILE A 159 -1.68 2.07 6.01
CA ILE A 159 -1.64 0.70 6.52
C ILE A 159 -0.83 0.58 7.82
N ASP A 160 -1.17 -0.40 8.66
CA ASP A 160 -0.50 -0.66 9.94
C ASP A 160 0.47 -1.86 9.93
N GLN A 161 0.79 -2.36 8.75
CA GLN A 161 1.82 -3.37 8.51
C GLN A 161 2.64 -2.97 7.28
N VAL A 162 3.92 -3.32 7.25
CA VAL A 162 4.78 -3.11 6.09
C VAL A 162 4.65 -4.29 5.15
N LEU A 163 4.42 -4.03 3.87
CA LEU A 163 4.42 -5.04 2.82
C LEU A 163 5.88 -5.33 2.42
N ILE A 164 6.40 -6.49 2.84
CA ILE A 164 7.76 -6.91 2.48
C ILE A 164 7.69 -7.89 1.30
N PRO A 165 8.19 -7.51 0.10
CA PRO A 165 8.26 -8.43 -1.03
C PRO A 165 9.28 -9.54 -0.78
N ASP A 166 9.12 -10.68 -1.45
CA ASP A 166 10.06 -11.81 -1.32
C ASP A 166 11.48 -11.44 -1.75
N SER A 167 11.63 -10.50 -2.68
CA SER A 167 12.91 -9.92 -3.12
C SER A 167 13.67 -9.14 -2.04
N ALA A 168 12.99 -8.77 -0.93
CA ALA A 168 13.60 -8.09 0.23
C ALA A 168 13.76 -9.01 1.45
N LYS A 169 13.35 -10.28 1.34
CA LYS A 169 13.43 -11.28 2.40
C LYS A 169 14.73 -12.10 2.29
N GLN A 170 15.24 -12.53 3.44
CA GLN A 170 16.27 -13.57 3.51
C GLN A 170 15.65 -14.93 3.18
N VAL A 171 16.49 -15.88 2.77
CA VAL A 171 16.03 -17.21 2.34
C VAL A 171 15.20 -17.94 3.41
N ILE A 172 15.54 -17.81 4.69
CA ILE A 172 14.79 -18.43 5.78
C ILE A 172 13.41 -17.78 5.99
N GLU A 173 13.28 -16.49 5.68
CA GLU A 173 12.03 -15.72 5.77
C GLU A 173 11.06 -16.05 4.62
N LEU A 174 11.53 -16.74 3.57
CA LEU A 174 10.67 -17.27 2.50
C LEU A 174 9.94 -18.57 2.90
N GLY A 175 10.29 -19.16 4.05
CA GLY A 175 9.58 -20.33 4.58
C GLY A 175 8.13 -19.98 4.92
N GLY A 176 7.18 -20.68 4.29
CA GLY A 176 5.75 -20.50 4.52
C GLY A 176 5.18 -21.41 5.61
N ALA A 177 3.87 -21.34 5.83
CA ALA A 177 3.16 -22.14 6.82
C ALA A 177 3.35 -23.67 6.66
N GLN A 178 3.65 -24.13 5.45
CA GLN A 178 3.88 -25.55 5.15
C GLN A 178 5.33 -26.01 5.39
N GLN A 179 6.26 -25.07 5.61
CA GLN A 179 7.69 -25.35 5.81
C GLN A 179 8.16 -25.10 7.24
N THR A 180 7.25 -24.83 8.18
CA THR A 180 7.55 -24.48 9.59
C THR A 180 8.44 -25.52 10.26
N THR A 181 8.15 -26.82 10.14
CA THR A 181 9.01 -27.88 10.69
C THR A 181 10.44 -27.80 10.18
N PHE A 182 10.64 -27.47 8.90
CA PHE A 182 11.96 -27.36 8.31
C PHE A 182 12.68 -26.11 8.81
N THR A 183 12.02 -24.95 8.81
CA THR A 183 12.62 -23.69 9.28
C THR A 183 13.01 -23.79 10.76
N ASP A 184 12.17 -24.42 11.58
CA ASP A 184 12.42 -24.66 13.01
C ASP A 184 13.64 -25.55 13.23
N LEU A 185 13.80 -26.61 12.43
CA LEU A 185 14.96 -27.50 12.51
C LEU A 185 16.26 -26.78 12.11
N VAL A 186 16.22 -25.96 11.05
CA VAL A 186 17.37 -25.16 10.60
C VAL A 186 17.81 -24.18 11.70
N GLU A 187 16.86 -23.54 12.38
CA GLU A 187 17.14 -22.64 13.51
C GLU A 187 17.66 -23.40 14.74
N GLN A 188 16.99 -24.48 15.15
CA GLN A 188 17.37 -25.28 16.32
C GLN A 188 18.75 -25.92 16.18
N LEU A 189 19.16 -26.29 14.96
CA LEU A 189 20.47 -26.87 14.68
C LEU A 189 21.56 -25.80 14.49
N GLY A 190 21.24 -24.51 14.65
CA GLY A 190 22.19 -23.41 14.50
C GLY A 190 22.65 -23.19 13.05
N LEU A 191 21.90 -23.69 12.08
CA LEU A 191 22.22 -23.56 10.65
C LEU A 191 21.72 -22.23 10.07
N ALA A 192 20.74 -21.58 10.72
CA ALA A 192 20.15 -20.32 10.26
C ALA A 192 21.16 -19.17 10.11
N SER A 193 22.19 -19.09 10.97
CA SER A 193 23.22 -18.04 10.87
C SER A 193 24.17 -18.20 9.68
N SER A 194 24.11 -19.35 9.00
CA SER A 194 24.95 -19.66 7.83
C SER A 194 24.24 -19.39 6.50
N LEU A 195 22.97 -18.96 6.55
CA LEU A 195 22.10 -18.64 5.42
C LEU A 195 21.98 -17.13 5.24
#